data_AF-A0A136WED4-F1
#
_entry.id   AF-A0A136WED4-F1
#
_cell.length_a   1.000
_cell.length_b   1.000
_cell.length_c   1.000
_cell.angle_alpha   90.00
_cell.angle_beta   90.00
_cell.angle_gamma   90.00
#
_symmetry.space_group_name_H-M   'P 1'
#
loop_
_entity.id
_entity.type
_entity.pdbx_description
1 polymer ?
#
loop_
_entity_poly.entity_id
_entity_poly.type
_entity_poly.pdbx_seq_one_letter_code
_entity_poly.pdbx_strand_id
1 'polypeptide(L)'
;MTRGDNIQNIQSDAFFRNTEVSHLAGIYKDLAELIGYENVFIIFHNMKGQQVTFPKRLFTKEYTDAQILSLYNGENVKALARKFDYTECHVYRILKKHKSQNNYKEVIK
;
A
#
# COMPACT_ATOMS: atom_id res chain seq x y z
N MET A 1 9.83 24.56 -12.72
CA MET A 1 8.44 25.02 -12.92
C MET A 1 7.55 23.91 -12.41
N THR A 2 6.79 24.22 -11.37
CA THR A 2 6.15 23.31 -10.42
C THR A 2 5.09 22.42 -11.07
N ARG A 3 5.35 21.11 -11.11
CA ARG A 3 4.34 20.06 -11.41
C ARG A 3 3.36 19.83 -10.24
N GLY A 4 3.63 20.41 -9.07
CA GLY A 4 2.84 20.23 -7.85
C GLY A 4 1.67 21.21 -7.68
N ASP A 5 1.63 22.31 -8.43
CA ASP A 5 0.65 23.39 -8.20
C ASP A 5 -0.68 23.18 -8.94
N ASN A 6 -0.82 22.12 -9.74
CA ASN A 6 -1.97 21.90 -10.61
C ASN A 6 -3.04 20.94 -10.01
N ILE A 7 -2.81 20.35 -8.84
CA ILE A 7 -3.80 19.45 -8.20
C ILE A 7 -4.77 20.26 -7.31
N GLN A 8 -4.28 21.29 -6.63
CA GLN A 8 -5.10 22.15 -5.76
C GLN A 8 -6.11 23.00 -6.56
N ASN A 9 -5.80 23.33 -7.82
CA ASN A 9 -6.66 24.15 -8.67
C ASN A 9 -7.81 23.35 -9.34
N ILE A 10 -7.78 22.02 -9.27
CA ILE A 10 -8.85 21.16 -9.79
C ILE A 10 -9.89 20.85 -8.69
N GLN A 11 -9.48 20.86 -7.41
CA GLN A 11 -10.41 20.78 -6.26
C GLN A 11 -11.40 21.96 -6.20
N SER A 12 -11.09 23.09 -6.86
CA SER A 12 -11.93 24.29 -6.89
C SER A 12 -13.05 24.27 -7.93
N ASP A 13 -13.07 23.34 -8.89
CA ASP A 13 -14.14 23.28 -9.88
C ASP A 13 -15.48 22.89 -9.22
N ALA A 14 -16.40 23.85 -9.14
CA ALA A 14 -17.73 23.70 -8.55
C ALA A 14 -18.57 22.57 -9.17
N PHE A 15 -18.22 22.15 -10.39
CA PHE A 15 -18.85 21.04 -11.11
C PHE A 15 -18.75 19.70 -10.35
N PHE A 16 -17.60 19.45 -9.72
CA PHE A 16 -17.31 18.18 -9.07
C PHE A 16 -17.84 18.10 -7.63
N ARG A 17 -18.16 19.23 -6.98
CA ARG A 17 -18.73 19.24 -5.61
C ARG A 17 -20.20 18.83 -5.55
N ASN A 18 -20.92 18.99 -6.64
CA ASN A 18 -22.37 18.71 -6.72
C ASN A 18 -22.71 17.48 -7.57
N THR A 19 -21.72 16.68 -7.96
CA THR A 19 -21.99 15.46 -8.73
C THR A 19 -22.33 14.32 -7.78
N GLU A 20 -23.56 13.82 -7.88
CA GLU A 20 -23.96 12.62 -7.15
C GLU A 20 -23.14 11.40 -7.61
N VAL A 21 -22.77 10.56 -6.65
CA VAL A 21 -22.05 9.28 -6.86
C VAL A 21 -22.79 8.37 -7.85
N SER A 22 -24.11 8.52 -7.97
CA SER A 22 -25.00 7.84 -8.92
C SER A 22 -24.62 8.04 -10.39
N HIS A 23 -23.92 9.13 -10.73
CA HIS A 23 -23.51 9.45 -12.10
C HIS A 23 -22.12 8.92 -12.47
N LEU A 24 -21.40 8.29 -11.53
CA LEU A 24 -20.09 7.70 -11.81
C LEU A 24 -20.23 6.35 -12.51
N ALA A 25 -19.35 6.11 -13.49
CA ALA A 25 -19.33 4.84 -14.21
C ALA A 25 -18.87 3.70 -13.29
N GLY A 26 -19.70 2.66 -13.14
CA GLY A 26 -19.46 1.38 -12.46
C GLY A 26 -18.31 1.37 -11.44
N ILE A 27 -17.09 1.02 -11.89
CA ILE A 27 -15.90 0.89 -11.03
C ILE A 27 -15.61 2.17 -10.24
N TYR A 28 -15.79 3.35 -10.84
CA TYR A 28 -15.58 4.63 -10.17
C TYR A 28 -16.64 4.91 -9.09
N LYS A 29 -17.85 4.35 -9.23
CA LYS A 29 -18.87 4.41 -8.19
C LYS A 29 -18.44 3.59 -6.97
N ASP A 30 -18.04 2.34 -7.20
CA ASP A 30 -17.56 1.45 -6.13
C ASP A 30 -16.32 2.03 -5.43
N LEU A 31 -15.39 2.60 -6.22
CA LEU A 31 -14.22 3.28 -5.67
C LEU A 31 -14.59 4.55 -4.90
N ALA A 32 -15.62 5.29 -5.32
CA ALA A 32 -16.03 6.52 -4.64
C ALA A 32 -16.73 6.21 -3.33
N GLU A 33 -17.50 5.12 -3.26
CA GLU A 33 -18.06 4.61 -2.02
C GLU A 33 -16.98 4.11 -1.05
N LEU A 34 -15.91 3.47 -1.56
CA LEU A 34 -14.84 2.90 -0.72
C LEU A 34 -13.82 3.93 -0.22
N ILE A 35 -13.34 4.81 -1.09
CA ILE A 35 -12.18 5.70 -0.85
C ILE A 35 -12.60 7.17 -0.74
N GLY A 36 -13.81 7.51 -1.21
CA GLY A 36 -14.33 8.87 -1.29
C GLY A 36 -14.14 9.50 -2.67
N TYR A 37 -15.07 10.38 -3.03
CA TYR A 37 -15.15 11.02 -4.35
C TYR A 37 -13.86 11.78 -4.75
N GLU A 38 -13.28 12.54 -3.81
CA GLU A 38 -12.08 13.35 -4.05
C GLU A 38 -10.88 12.50 -4.48
N ASN A 39 -10.70 11.35 -3.81
CA ASN A 39 -9.58 10.45 -4.08
C ASN A 39 -9.74 9.74 -5.43
N VAL A 40 -10.97 9.37 -5.79
CA VAL A 40 -11.26 8.78 -7.10
C VAL A 40 -10.97 9.76 -8.23
N PHE A 41 -11.26 11.04 -8.03
CA PHE A 41 -10.94 12.06 -9.02
C PHE A 41 -9.43 12.19 -9.26
N ILE A 42 -8.62 12.14 -8.20
CA ILE A 42 -7.15 12.15 -8.30
C ILE A 42 -6.68 10.92 -9.11
N ILE A 43 -7.24 9.74 -8.83
CA ILE A 43 -6.93 8.51 -9.56
C ILE A 43 -7.30 8.68 -11.04
N PHE A 44 -8.51 9.13 -11.34
CA PHE A 44 -8.98 9.34 -12.71
C PHE A 44 -8.08 10.32 -13.47
N HIS A 45 -7.75 11.47 -12.88
CA HIS A 45 -6.92 12.47 -13.53
C HIS A 45 -5.53 11.93 -13.91
N ASN A 46 -4.91 11.18 -13.00
CA ASN A 46 -3.56 10.66 -13.19
C ASN A 46 -3.50 9.36 -14.02
N MET A 47 -4.54 8.54 -13.97
CA MET A 47 -4.53 7.16 -14.49
C MET A 47 -5.48 6.94 -15.66
N LYS A 48 -6.25 7.96 -16.09
CA LYS A 48 -7.12 7.86 -17.28
C LYS A 48 -6.34 7.38 -18.51
N GLY A 49 -6.94 6.45 -19.24
CA GLY A 49 -6.35 5.86 -20.46
C GLY A 49 -5.35 4.73 -20.21
N GLN A 50 -5.02 4.41 -18.96
CA GLN A 50 -4.16 3.28 -18.60
C GLN A 50 -5.01 2.14 -18.03
N GLN A 51 -4.64 0.88 -18.33
CA GLN A 51 -5.20 -0.29 -17.66
C GLN A 51 -4.32 -0.63 -16.46
N VAL A 52 -4.93 -0.71 -15.26
CA VAL A 52 -4.22 -1.03 -14.02
C VAL A 52 -4.78 -2.30 -13.42
N THR A 53 -3.89 -3.28 -13.23
CA THR A 53 -4.20 -4.52 -12.52
C THR A 53 -3.65 -4.42 -11.11
N PHE A 54 -4.52 -4.53 -10.11
CA PHE A 54 -4.10 -4.48 -8.71
C PHE A 54 -3.38 -5.78 -8.33
N PRO A 55 -2.09 -5.73 -7.94
CA PRO A 55 -1.39 -6.90 -7.43
C PRO A 55 -1.95 -7.27 -6.05
N LYS A 56 -1.89 -8.57 -5.71
CA LYS A 56 -2.31 -9.06 -4.38
C LYS A 56 -1.47 -8.49 -3.23
N ARG A 57 -0.23 -8.04 -3.50
CA ARG A 57 0.68 -7.50 -2.48
C ARG A 57 0.58 -5.98 -2.47
N LEU A 58 0.21 -5.44 -1.32
CA LEU A 58 0.16 -3.99 -1.09
C LEU A 58 1.54 -3.40 -0.79
N PHE A 59 2.31 -4.07 0.06
CA PHE A 59 3.63 -3.60 0.49
C PHE A 59 4.77 -4.30 -0.23
N THR A 60 5.91 -3.62 -0.32
CA THR A 60 7.16 -4.24 -0.79
C THR A 60 7.60 -5.34 0.18
N LYS A 61 8.37 -6.29 -0.36
CA LYS A 61 8.86 -7.41 0.45
C LYS A 61 9.80 -6.92 1.54
N GLU A 62 10.66 -5.97 1.19
CA GLU A 62 11.67 -5.39 2.07
C GLU A 62 11.01 -4.68 3.26
N TYR A 63 9.95 -3.92 3.01
CA TYR A 63 9.19 -3.26 4.06
C TYR A 63 8.49 -4.27 4.97
N THR A 64 7.89 -5.30 4.39
CA THR A 64 7.20 -6.35 5.14
C THR A 64 8.17 -7.13 6.03
N ASP A 65 9.32 -7.53 5.48
CA ASP A 65 10.38 -8.25 6.20
C ASP A 65 10.90 -7.39 7.38
N ALA A 66 11.17 -6.09 7.16
CA ALA A 66 11.61 -5.17 8.20
C ALA A 66 10.56 -5.01 9.32
N GLN A 67 9.29 -4.91 8.96
CA GLN A 67 8.21 -4.74 9.93
C GLN A 67 7.97 -6.00 10.76
N ILE A 68 8.10 -7.19 10.16
CA ILE A 68 8.07 -8.47 10.87
C ILE A 68 9.20 -8.53 11.89
N LEU A 69 10.41 -8.11 11.52
CA LEU A 69 11.57 -8.11 12.42
C LEU A 69 11.39 -7.12 13.58
N SER A 70 10.84 -5.93 13.30
CA SER A 70 10.60 -4.92 14.33
C SER A 70 9.51 -5.31 15.33
N LEU A 71 8.51 -6.08 14.90
CA LEU A 71 7.37 -6.49 15.73
C LEU A 71 7.59 -7.85 16.41
N TYR A 72 8.70 -8.52 16.13
CA TYR A 72 9.01 -9.83 16.67
C TYR A 72 9.52 -9.73 18.11
N ASN A 73 8.80 -10.35 19.05
CA ASN A 73 9.09 -10.36 20.48
C ASN A 73 9.61 -11.72 21.00
N GLY A 74 9.88 -12.69 20.12
CA GLY A 74 10.30 -14.05 20.50
C GLY A 74 9.24 -15.13 20.27
N GLU A 75 8.00 -14.89 20.69
CA GLU A 75 6.93 -15.92 20.66
C GLU A 75 5.78 -15.59 19.69
N ASN A 76 5.74 -14.37 19.15
CA ASN A 76 4.63 -13.88 18.34
C ASN A 76 4.65 -14.30 16.84
N VAL A 77 5.30 -15.42 16.49
CA VAL A 77 5.42 -15.85 15.09
C VAL A 77 4.05 -16.09 14.45
N LYS A 78 3.14 -16.71 15.20
CA LYS A 78 1.80 -17.08 14.72
C LYS A 78 0.90 -15.88 14.43
N ALA A 79 0.94 -14.84 15.28
CA ALA A 79 0.13 -13.65 15.01
C ALA A 79 0.73 -12.79 13.88
N LEU A 80 2.07 -12.74 13.76
CA LEU A 80 2.73 -12.10 12.62
C LEU A 80 2.38 -12.80 11.30
N ALA A 81 2.39 -14.13 11.27
CA ALA A 81 1.97 -14.91 10.11
C ALA A 81 0.55 -14.56 9.66
N ARG A 82 -0.40 -14.48 10.61
CA ARG A 82 -1.78 -14.07 10.32
C ARG A 82 -1.91 -12.61 9.88
N LYS A 83 -1.15 -11.69 10.48
CA LYS A 83 -1.23 -10.26 10.16
C LYS A 83 -0.73 -9.93 8.75
N PHE A 84 0.29 -10.66 8.28
CA PHE A 84 0.93 -10.43 6.98
C PHE A 84 0.52 -11.45 5.91
N ASP A 85 -0.51 -12.27 6.16
CA ASP A 85 -0.95 -13.36 5.28
C ASP A 85 0.19 -14.29 4.80
N TYR A 86 1.08 -14.62 5.72
CA TYR A 86 2.19 -15.54 5.50
C TYR A 86 2.02 -16.83 6.28
N THR A 87 2.68 -17.87 5.79
CA THR A 87 2.84 -19.10 6.56
C THR A 87 3.86 -18.89 7.67
N GLU A 88 3.71 -19.58 8.79
CA GLU A 88 4.66 -19.51 9.91
C GLU A 88 6.09 -19.86 9.44
N CYS A 89 6.24 -20.85 8.56
CA CYS A 89 7.50 -21.23 7.92
C CYS A 89 8.18 -20.04 7.21
N HIS A 90 7.40 -19.18 6.56
CA HIS A 90 7.94 -18.01 5.86
C HIS A 90 8.50 -16.99 6.86
N VAL A 91 7.76 -16.73 7.95
CA VAL A 91 8.20 -15.84 9.03
C VAL A 91 9.49 -16.37 9.68
N TYR A 92 9.56 -17.67 9.99
CA TYR A 92 10.79 -18.30 10.48
C TYR A 92 11.97 -18.14 9.53
N ARG A 93 11.73 -18.25 8.22
CA ARG A 93 12.78 -18.06 7.21
C ARG A 93 13.28 -16.62 7.17
N ILE A 94 12.41 -15.62 7.30
CA ILE A 94 12.79 -14.21 7.40
C ILE A 94 13.66 -13.99 8.64
N LEU A 95 13.20 -14.49 9.80
CA LEU A 95 13.94 -14.39 11.07
C LEU A 95 15.33 -15.04 11.00
N LYS A 96 15.41 -16.25 10.41
CA LYS A 96 16.67 -16.98 10.23
C LYS A 96 17.62 -16.25 9.27
N LYS A 97 17.09 -15.72 8.15
CA LYS A 97 17.88 -14.94 7.19
C LYS A 97 18.48 -13.71 7.85
N HIS A 98 17.69 -12.99 8.66
CA HIS A 98 18.17 -11.82 9.39
C HIS A 98 19.23 -12.15 10.44
N LYS A 99 19.05 -13.24 11.23
CA LYS A 99 20.08 -13.70 12.18
C LYS A 99 21.41 -14.03 11.48
N SER A 100 21.36 -14.73 10.35
CA SER A 100 22.56 -15.06 9.57
C SER A 100 23.28 -13.79 9.06
N GLN A 101 22.52 -12.80 8.60
CA GLN A 101 23.07 -11.52 8.12
C GLN A 101 23.67 -10.67 9.25
N ASN A 102 23.10 -10.66 10.45
CA ASN A 102 23.70 -9.97 11.60
C ASN A 102 24.99 -10.63 12.07
N ASN A 103 25.02 -11.96 12.15
CA ASN A 103 26.25 -12.68 12.52
C ASN A 103 27.41 -12.37 11.56
N TYR A 104 27.13 -12.23 10.25
CA TYR A 104 28.16 -11.88 9.27
C TYR A 104 28.73 -10.46 9.45
N LYS A 105 27.94 -9.53 9.99
CA LYS A 105 28.38 -8.14 10.24
C LYS A 105 29.21 -8.00 11.51
N GLU A 106 28.99 -8.85 12.52
CA GLU A 106 29.80 -8.85 13.75
C GLU A 106 31.17 -9.51 13.54
N VAL A 107 31.29 -10.45 12.60
CA VAL A 107 32.55 -11.14 12.29
C VAL A 107 33.55 -10.29 11.49
N ILE A 108 33.10 -9.22 10.82
CA ILE A 108 33.93 -8.38 9.93
C ILE A 108 34.32 -7.04 10.59
N LYS A 109 33.88 -6.78 11.83
CA LYS A 109 34.33 -5.63 12.64
C LYS A 109 35.62 -5.96 13.38
#